data_AF-A0A7W1EQA0-F1
#
_entry.id   AF-A0A7W1EQA0-F1
#
_cell.length_a   1.000
_cell.length_b   1.000
_cell.length_c   1.000
_cell.angle_alpha   90.00
_cell.angle_beta   90.00
_cell.angle_gamma   90.00
#
_symmetry.space_group_name_H-M   'P 1'
#
loop_
_entity.id
_entity.type
_entity.pdbx_description
1 polymer ?
#
loop_
_entity_poly.entity_id
_entity_poly.type
_entity_poly.pdbx_seq_one_letter_code
_entity_poly.pdbx_strand_id
1 'polypeptide(L)'
;MLRARKNALSDQLVSADGRRQELHKQLRDATGPDRAGLEQRLGILDGRIARLETEIDQNSQALASLPVIGSTSSSTGSGLRLSPGSGMSERAMIPVLIVFTLFVLCPMALAMARNIWKRGTPAKPAPLSSETAQRLERIEQAMDTIAVEIERVSEGQRFVTKLLSRDPAALGVGAAQPVSVR
;
A
#
# COMPACT_ATOMS: atom_id res chain seq x y z
N MET A 1 -11.56 39.01 -7.45
CA MET A 1 -10.50 38.81 -6.43
C MET A 1 -10.97 38.00 -5.22
N LEU A 2 -12.00 38.41 -4.47
CA LEU A 2 -12.42 37.75 -3.21
C LEU A 2 -12.93 36.29 -3.39
N ARG A 3 -13.70 35.98 -4.44
CA ARG A 3 -14.14 34.60 -4.75
C ARG A 3 -12.98 33.65 -5.06
N ALA A 4 -11.95 34.13 -5.77
CA ALA A 4 -10.75 33.35 -6.08
C ALA A 4 -9.95 33.01 -4.80
N ARG A 5 -9.88 33.96 -3.85
CA ARG A 5 -9.26 33.75 -2.54
C ARG A 5 -10.00 32.71 -1.69
N LYS A 6 -11.34 32.69 -1.75
CA LYS A 6 -12.15 31.64 -1.09
C LYS A 6 -11.83 30.25 -1.65
N ASN A 7 -11.80 30.10 -2.98
CA ASN A 7 -11.50 28.82 -3.61
C ASN A 7 -10.10 28.32 -3.22
N ALA A 8 -9.09 29.20 -3.24
CA ALA A 8 -7.74 28.87 -2.82
C ALA A 8 -7.65 28.41 -1.35
N LEU A 9 -8.40 29.04 -0.43
CA LEU A 9 -8.47 28.63 0.97
C LEU A 9 -9.16 27.27 1.15
N SER A 10 -10.26 27.03 0.42
CA SER A 10 -10.93 25.72 0.41
C SER A 10 -10.02 24.61 -0.12
N ASP A 11 -9.28 24.86 -1.20
CA ASP A 11 -8.33 23.88 -1.75
C ASP A 11 -7.19 23.58 -0.74
N GLN A 12 -6.72 24.61 -0.03
CA GLN A 12 -5.72 24.44 1.02
C GLN A 12 -6.24 23.61 2.18
N LEU A 13 -7.50 23.82 2.61
CA LEU A 13 -8.15 23.03 3.67
C LEU A 13 -8.28 21.56 3.26
N VAL A 14 -8.77 21.28 2.04
CA VAL A 14 -8.91 19.92 1.52
C VAL A 14 -7.54 19.22 1.45
N SER A 15 -6.50 19.94 1.03
CA SER A 15 -5.13 19.39 0.99
C SER A 15 -4.53 19.12 2.37
N ALA A 16 -4.97 19.86 3.40
CA ALA A 16 -4.54 19.69 4.78
C ALA A 16 -5.25 18.50 5.43
N ASP A 17 -6.55 18.35 5.18
CA ASP A 17 -7.34 17.21 5.67
C ASP A 17 -6.87 15.88 5.07
N GLY A 18 -6.59 15.85 3.75
CA GLY A 18 -6.01 14.66 3.11
C GLY A 18 -4.66 14.24 3.72
N ARG A 19 -3.79 15.21 4.05
CA ARG A 19 -2.51 14.95 4.74
C ARG A 19 -2.71 14.43 6.16
N ARG A 20 -3.73 14.93 6.86
CA ARG A 20 -4.11 14.47 8.22
C ARG A 20 -4.54 13.00 8.21
N GLN A 21 -5.40 12.63 7.27
CA GLN A 21 -5.89 11.24 7.14
C GLN A 21 -4.74 10.27 6.84
N GLU A 22 -3.81 10.65 5.96
CA GLU A 22 -2.63 9.86 5.64
C GLU A 22 -1.69 9.69 6.86
N LEU A 23 -1.43 10.78 7.61
CA LEU A 23 -0.66 10.71 8.85
C LEU A 23 -1.32 9.81 9.91
N HIS A 24 -2.65 9.84 10.03
CA HIS A 24 -3.40 8.95 10.92
C HIS A 24 -3.29 7.48 10.53
N LYS A 25 -3.22 7.19 9.23
CA LYS A 25 -3.02 5.82 8.72
C LYS A 25 -1.60 5.35 9.07
N GLN A 26 -0.59 6.18 8.81
CA GLN A 26 0.80 5.89 9.17
C GLN A 26 1.00 5.75 10.69
N LEU A 27 0.26 6.51 11.51
CA LEU A 27 0.28 6.39 12.97
C LEU A 27 -0.24 5.04 13.47
N ARG A 28 -1.19 4.46 12.72
CA ARG A 28 -1.80 3.17 13.05
C ARG A 28 -0.82 2.02 12.82
N ASP A 29 0.06 2.19 11.82
CA ASP A 29 1.03 1.20 11.40
C ASP A 29 2.41 1.40 12.06
N ALA A 30 2.68 2.58 12.64
CA ALA A 30 3.93 2.91 13.31
C ALA A 30 3.95 2.55 14.81
N THR A 31 5.07 1.97 15.26
CA THR A 31 5.27 1.52 16.66
C THR A 31 6.56 2.12 17.23
N GLY A 32 6.52 2.61 18.48
CA GLY A 32 7.70 3.12 19.18
C GLY A 32 8.03 4.60 18.88
N PRO A 33 9.31 5.01 18.81
CA PRO A 33 9.73 6.42 18.73
C PRO A 33 9.24 7.16 17.48
N ASP A 34 9.01 6.46 16.36
CA ASP A 34 8.46 7.06 15.13
C ASP A 34 7.03 7.57 15.32
N ARG A 35 6.26 6.96 16.24
CA ARG A 35 4.90 7.38 16.58
C ARG A 35 4.88 8.75 17.26
N ALA A 36 5.79 8.98 18.20
CA ALA A 36 5.89 10.27 18.90
C ALA A 36 6.22 11.42 17.93
N GLY A 37 7.09 11.17 16.95
CA GLY A 37 7.40 12.15 15.89
C GLY A 37 6.19 12.46 14.99
N LEU A 38 5.39 11.46 14.65
CA LEU A 38 4.16 11.63 13.87
C LEU A 38 3.06 12.36 14.67
N GLU A 39 2.92 12.08 15.97
CA GLU A 39 1.99 12.80 16.87
C GLU A 39 2.34 14.29 16.97
N GLN A 40 3.63 14.63 17.09
CA GLN A 40 4.09 16.02 17.10
C GLN A 40 3.79 16.74 15.77
N ARG A 41 3.97 16.06 14.63
CA ARG A 41 3.62 16.60 13.30
C ARG A 41 2.11 16.80 13.15
N LEU A 42 1.30 15.89 13.70
CA LEU A 42 -0.15 16.00 13.68
C LEU A 42 -0.62 17.23 14.46
N GLY A 43 -0.06 17.48 15.66
CA GLY A 43 -0.40 18.67 16.44
C GLY A 43 -0.07 19.99 15.73
N ILE A 44 1.05 20.05 14.99
CA ILE A 44 1.40 21.22 14.17
C ILE A 44 0.40 21.41 13.03
N LEU A 45 -0.04 20.31 12.39
CA LEU A 45 -1.02 20.35 11.30
C LEU A 45 -2.39 20.80 11.79
N ASP A 46 -2.87 20.28 12.92
CA ASP A 46 -4.14 20.67 13.53
C ASP A 46 -4.16 22.16 13.90
N GLY A 47 -3.06 22.67 14.46
CA GLY A 47 -2.90 24.10 14.72
C GLY A 47 -2.95 24.98 13.47
N ARG A 48 -2.55 24.45 12.30
CA ARG A 48 -2.65 25.15 11.02
C ARG A 48 -4.07 25.11 10.45
N ILE A 49 -4.78 24.00 10.60
CA ILE A 49 -6.18 23.85 10.17
C ILE A 49 -7.07 24.84 10.93
N ALA A 50 -6.94 24.91 12.26
CA ALA A 50 -7.72 25.84 13.07
C ALA A 50 -7.54 27.32 12.67
N ARG A 51 -6.32 27.71 12.28
CA ARG A 51 -6.06 29.07 11.76
C ARG A 51 -6.74 29.31 10.41
N LEU A 52 -6.67 28.34 9.49
CA LEU A 52 -7.32 28.43 8.18
C LEU A 52 -8.85 28.53 8.30
N GLU A 53 -9.46 27.77 9.21
CA GLU A 53 -10.90 27.85 9.51
C GLU A 53 -11.28 29.25 9.99
N THR A 54 -10.52 29.79 10.95
CA THR A 54 -10.74 31.15 11.47
C THR A 54 -10.63 32.22 10.37
N GLU A 55 -9.66 32.10 9.47
CA GLU A 55 -9.50 33.01 8.32
C GLU A 55 -10.67 32.91 7.33
N ILE A 56 -11.20 31.71 7.10
CA ILE A 56 -12.37 31.49 6.25
C ILE A 56 -13.60 32.16 6.85
N ASP A 57 -13.81 32.01 8.16
CA ASP A 57 -14.95 32.62 8.86
C ASP A 57 -14.91 34.14 8.79
N GLN A 58 -13.75 34.75 9.07
CA GLN A 58 -13.56 36.20 8.97
C GLN A 58 -13.81 36.70 7.54
N ASN A 59 -13.28 35.99 6.54
CA ASN A 59 -13.48 36.34 5.13
C ASN A 59 -14.95 36.16 4.70
N SER A 60 -15.67 35.17 5.25
CA SER A 60 -17.10 34.97 5.00
C SER A 60 -17.95 36.12 5.54
N GLN A 61 -17.62 36.64 6.73
CA GLN A 61 -18.30 37.79 7.34
C GLN A 61 -18.00 39.09 6.57
N ALA A 62 -16.76 39.26 6.10
CA ALA A 62 -16.38 40.36 5.21
C ALA A 62 -17.15 40.31 3.87
N LEU A 63 -17.42 39.11 3.34
CA LEU A 63 -18.26 38.95 2.15
C LEU A 63 -19.75 39.22 2.42
N ALA A 64 -20.25 38.83 3.60
CA ALA A 64 -21.64 39.05 4.01
C ALA A 64 -21.96 40.53 4.29
N SER A 65 -20.95 41.31 4.71
CA SER A 65 -21.08 42.74 5.00
C SER A 65 -20.97 43.64 3.76
N LEU A 66 -20.60 43.10 2.60
CA LEU A 66 -20.65 43.84 1.34
C LEU A 66 -22.12 44.00 0.89
N PRO A 67 -22.59 45.22 0.56
CA PRO A 67 -23.95 45.43 0.07
C PRO A 67 -24.14 44.62 -1.20
N VAL A 68 -25.04 43.64 -1.14
CA VAL A 68 -25.40 42.79 -2.28
C VAL A 68 -26.20 43.64 -3.27
N ILE A 69 -25.50 44.35 -4.16
CA ILE A 69 -26.09 44.90 -5.38
C ILE A 69 -26.02 43.78 -6.41
N GLY A 70 -27.11 43.00 -6.49
CA GLY A 70 -27.33 41.97 -7.49
C GLY A 70 -26.77 40.59 -7.11
N SER A 71 -27.50 39.84 -6.28
CA SER A 71 -27.36 38.38 -6.22
C SER A 71 -28.64 37.72 -6.72
N THR A 72 -28.64 37.33 -7.99
CA THR A 72 -29.33 36.12 -8.42
C THR A 72 -28.56 34.93 -7.85
N SER A 73 -28.97 34.50 -6.66
CA SER A 73 -28.44 33.33 -5.99
C SER A 73 -28.95 32.06 -6.66
N SER A 74 -28.06 31.33 -7.35
CA SER A 74 -28.22 29.89 -7.58
C SER A 74 -27.13 29.14 -6.81
N SER A 75 -27.57 28.49 -5.74
CA SER A 75 -26.79 27.60 -4.89
C SER A 75 -26.34 26.37 -5.67
N THR A 76 -25.04 26.15 -5.76
CA THR A 76 -24.41 24.88 -6.14
C THR A 76 -24.58 23.90 -4.98
N GLY A 77 -25.75 23.27 -4.90
CA GLY A 77 -25.88 21.91 -4.40
C GLY A 77 -25.90 21.00 -5.62
N SER A 78 -25.07 19.96 -5.64
CA SER A 78 -25.00 18.93 -6.67
C SER A 78 -26.34 18.21 -6.84
N GLY A 79 -27.23 18.81 -7.62
CA GLY A 79 -28.22 18.15 -8.43
C GLY A 79 -27.95 18.60 -9.84
N LEU A 80 -27.90 17.65 -10.77
CA LEU A 80 -27.73 17.89 -12.20
C LEU A 80 -28.77 18.93 -12.68
N ARG A 81 -28.40 20.21 -12.73
CA ARG A 81 -29.30 21.27 -13.22
C ARG A 81 -29.29 21.21 -14.74
N LEU A 82 -30.20 20.41 -15.30
CA LEU A 82 -30.55 20.53 -16.71
C LEU A 82 -31.13 21.93 -16.93
N SER A 83 -30.44 22.74 -17.73
CA SER A 83 -30.96 23.99 -18.27
C SER A 83 -32.15 23.65 -19.18
N PRO A 84 -33.39 24.12 -18.92
CA PRO A 84 -34.48 23.94 -19.86
C PRO A 84 -34.31 24.97 -20.98
N GLY A 85 -33.38 24.67 -21.88
CA GLY A 85 -33.41 25.25 -23.22
C GLY A 85 -34.56 24.60 -23.97
N SER A 86 -35.44 25.43 -24.55
CA SER A 86 -36.49 25.08 -25.50
C SER A 86 -37.58 24.11 -25.03
N GLY A 87 -38.66 24.66 -24.46
CA GLY A 87 -40.04 24.34 -24.85
C GLY A 87 -40.59 22.90 -24.72
N MET A 88 -39.93 21.96 -24.04
CA MET A 88 -40.52 20.64 -23.79
C MET A 88 -41.29 20.64 -22.47
N SER A 89 -42.57 20.27 -22.54
CA SER A 89 -43.51 20.35 -21.42
C SER A 89 -43.02 19.60 -20.18
N GLU A 90 -43.15 20.23 -19.01
CA GLU A 90 -42.74 19.70 -17.70
C GLU A 90 -43.33 18.31 -17.40
N ARG A 91 -44.51 18.02 -17.96
CA ARG A 91 -45.19 16.72 -17.91
C ARG A 91 -44.50 15.61 -18.69
N ALA A 92 -43.77 15.94 -19.76
CA ALA A 92 -43.03 14.98 -20.57
C ALA A 92 -41.59 14.75 -20.06
N MET A 93 -41.04 15.68 -19.28
CA MET A 93 -39.65 15.59 -18.79
C MET A 93 -39.44 14.45 -17.79
N ILE A 94 -40.33 14.31 -16.81
CA ILE A 94 -40.23 13.28 -15.76
C ILE A 94 -40.24 11.86 -16.35
N PRO A 95 -41.22 11.46 -17.21
CA PRO A 95 -41.23 10.11 -17.76
C PRO A 95 -40.04 9.84 -18.69
N VAL A 96 -39.57 10.83 -19.46
CA VAL A 96 -38.40 10.67 -20.34
C VAL A 96 -37.12 10.40 -19.53
N LEU A 97 -36.92 11.09 -18.40
CA LEU A 97 -35.78 10.85 -17.52
C LEU A 97 -35.84 9.47 -16.85
N ILE A 98 -37.02 9.01 -16.43
CA ILE A 98 -37.20 7.67 -15.85
C ILE A 98 -36.88 6.60 -16.89
N VAL A 99 -37.43 6.71 -18.10
CA VAL A 99 -37.18 5.77 -19.20
C VAL A 99 -35.69 5.76 -19.57
N PHE A 100 -35.06 6.94 -19.70
CA PHE A 100 -33.63 7.03 -20.00
C PHE A 100 -32.78 6.37 -18.90
N THR A 101 -33.13 6.58 -17.62
CA THR A 101 -32.38 6.00 -16.51
C THR A 101 -32.50 4.47 -16.48
N LEU A 102 -33.70 3.94 -16.73
CA LEU A 102 -33.95 2.49 -16.71
C LEU A 102 -33.38 1.77 -17.93
N PHE A 103 -33.45 2.36 -19.12
CA PHE A 103 -33.04 1.70 -20.36
C PHE A 103 -31.59 1.99 -20.77
N VAL A 104 -30.97 3.06 -20.25
CA VAL A 104 -29.60 3.46 -20.62
C VAL A 104 -28.66 3.38 -19.42
N LEU A 105 -28.92 4.14 -18.36
CA LEU A 105 -27.99 4.20 -17.21
C LEU A 105 -27.95 2.90 -16.42
N CYS A 106 -29.08 2.27 -16.15
CA CYS A 106 -29.18 1.04 -15.37
C CYS A 106 -28.39 -0.12 -16.00
N PRO A 107 -28.60 -0.51 -17.28
CA PRO A 107 -27.81 -1.58 -17.89
C PRO A 107 -26.32 -1.24 -18.03
N MET A 108 -25.98 0.04 -18.27
CA MET A 108 -24.59 0.51 -18.31
C MET A 108 -23.89 0.35 -16.95
N ALA A 109 -24.57 0.73 -15.86
CA ALA A 109 -24.07 0.58 -14.50
C ALA A 109 -23.91 -0.90 -14.13
N LEU A 110 -24.87 -1.75 -14.48
CA LEU A 110 -24.78 -3.20 -14.28
C LEU A 110 -23.63 -3.82 -15.09
N ALA A 111 -23.42 -3.39 -16.34
CA ALA A 111 -22.31 -3.85 -17.17
C ALA A 111 -20.94 -3.46 -16.57
N MET A 112 -20.81 -2.22 -16.08
CA MET A 112 -19.61 -1.76 -15.37
C MET A 112 -19.37 -2.53 -14.07
N ALA A 113 -20.41 -2.73 -13.26
CA ALA A 113 -20.32 -3.52 -12.03
C ALA A 113 -19.89 -4.97 -12.30
N ARG A 114 -20.44 -5.59 -13.36
CA ARG A 114 -20.05 -6.95 -13.79
C ARG A 114 -18.60 -7.00 -14.27
N ASN A 115 -18.12 -5.96 -14.96
CA ASN A 115 -16.74 -5.87 -15.42
C ASN A 115 -15.76 -5.69 -14.24
N ILE A 116 -16.13 -4.90 -13.23
CA ILE A 116 -15.34 -4.73 -12.02
C ILE A 116 -15.30 -6.02 -11.21
N TRP A 117 -16.42 -6.73 -11.04
CA TRP A 117 -16.42 -8.03 -10.38
C TRP A 117 -15.61 -9.09 -11.13
N LYS A 118 -15.62 -9.09 -12.47
CA LYS A 118 -14.73 -9.95 -13.27
C LYS A 118 -13.24 -9.57 -13.17
N ARG A 119 -12.94 -8.31 -12.88
CA ARG A 119 -11.56 -7.84 -12.60
C ARG A 119 -11.14 -8.11 -11.15
N GLY A 120 -12.10 -8.34 -10.25
CA GLY A 120 -11.88 -8.64 -8.83
C GLY A 120 -11.56 -10.11 -8.54
N THR A 121 -11.71 -11.03 -9.50
CA THR A 121 -11.01 -12.32 -9.39
C THR A 121 -9.52 -12.03 -9.50
N PRO A 122 -8.73 -12.25 -8.43
CA PRO A 122 -7.29 -12.05 -8.49
C PRO A 122 -6.79 -12.85 -9.68
N ALA A 123 -6.03 -12.20 -10.56
CA ALA A 123 -5.30 -12.89 -11.61
C ALA A 123 -4.62 -14.09 -10.93
N LYS A 124 -4.90 -15.30 -11.42
CA LYS A 124 -4.27 -16.53 -10.94
C LYS A 124 -2.77 -16.21 -10.76
N PRO A 125 -2.19 -16.44 -9.57
CA PRO A 125 -0.81 -16.05 -9.30
C PRO A 125 0.03 -16.53 -10.48
N ALA A 126 0.79 -15.59 -11.07
CA ALA A 126 1.59 -15.86 -12.25
C ALA A 126 2.37 -17.16 -11.99
N PRO A 127 2.38 -18.12 -12.94
CA PRO A 127 3.15 -19.34 -12.75
C PRO A 127 4.55 -18.94 -12.35
N LEU A 128 5.04 -19.49 -11.23
CA LEU A 128 6.40 -19.26 -10.75
C LEU A 128 7.32 -19.34 -11.96
N SER A 129 8.08 -18.27 -12.23
CA SER A 129 8.90 -18.22 -13.44
C SER A 129 9.80 -19.45 -13.45
N SER A 130 9.96 -20.08 -14.62
CA SER A 130 10.83 -21.26 -14.78
C SER A 130 12.23 -21.02 -14.21
N GLU A 131 12.70 -19.78 -14.28
CA GLU A 131 13.94 -19.32 -13.65
C GLU A 131 13.93 -19.44 -12.12
N THR A 132 12.83 -19.07 -11.45
CA THR A 132 12.69 -19.20 -10.00
C THR A 132 12.68 -20.67 -9.59
N ALA A 133 11.93 -21.52 -10.30
CA ALA A 133 11.92 -22.97 -10.07
C ALA A 133 13.33 -23.58 -10.21
N GLN A 134 14.07 -23.20 -11.25
CA GLN A 134 15.43 -23.68 -11.48
C GLN A 134 16.44 -23.16 -10.44
N ARG A 135 16.20 -21.99 -9.85
CA ARG A 135 17.00 -21.48 -8.72
C ARG A 135 16.72 -22.28 -7.44
N LEU A 136 15.46 -22.61 -7.18
CA LEU A 136 15.09 -23.46 -6.04
C LEU A 136 15.71 -24.86 -6.15
N GLU A 137 15.64 -25.48 -7.33
CA GLU A 137 16.25 -26.80 -7.58
C GLU A 137 17.78 -26.80 -7.35
N ARG A 138 18.47 -25.73 -7.77
CA ARG A 138 19.91 -25.56 -7.50
C ARG A 138 20.21 -25.37 -6.01
N ILE A 139 19.32 -24.70 -5.27
CA ILE A 139 19.47 -24.52 -3.82
C ILE A 139 19.27 -25.86 -3.10
N GLU A 140 18.28 -26.64 -3.51
CA GLU A 140 18.01 -27.98 -2.98
C GLU A 140 19.23 -28.89 -3.17
N GLN A 141 19.78 -28.94 -4.40
CA GLN A 141 20.98 -29.72 -4.69
C GLN A 141 22.22 -29.23 -3.91
N ALA A 142 22.37 -27.91 -3.73
CA ALA A 142 23.44 -27.34 -2.91
C ALA A 142 23.27 -27.74 -1.44
N MET A 143 22.04 -27.75 -0.91
CA MET A 143 21.74 -28.19 0.44
C MET A 143 22.09 -29.67 0.66
N ASP A 144 21.72 -30.55 -0.27
CA ASP A 144 22.03 -31.98 -0.19
C ASP A 144 23.55 -32.21 -0.19
N THR A 145 24.28 -31.45 -1.00
CA THR A 145 25.75 -31.51 -1.04
C THR A 145 26.36 -31.04 0.27
N ILE A 146 25.85 -29.95 0.85
CA ILE A 146 26.30 -29.42 2.14
C ILE A 146 26.02 -30.43 3.26
N ALA A 147 24.88 -31.11 3.24
CA ALA A 147 24.53 -32.10 4.26
C ALA A 147 25.56 -33.25 4.31
N VAL A 148 25.92 -33.80 3.14
CA VAL A 148 26.94 -34.87 3.04
C VAL A 148 28.33 -34.35 3.42
N GLU A 149 28.70 -33.14 3.00
CA GLU A 149 30.01 -32.60 3.34
C GLU A 149 30.15 -32.31 4.84
N ILE A 150 29.09 -31.85 5.51
CA ILE A 150 29.07 -31.66 6.97
C ILE A 150 29.24 -32.99 7.69
N GLU A 151 28.54 -34.04 7.25
CA GLU A 151 28.71 -35.39 7.80
C GLU A 151 30.17 -35.84 7.67
N ARG A 152 30.75 -35.72 6.47
CA ARG A 152 32.15 -36.09 6.21
C ARG A 152 33.16 -35.27 7.02
N VAL A 153 32.95 -33.95 7.13
CA VAL A 153 33.80 -33.06 7.94
C VAL A 153 33.71 -33.44 9.42
N SER A 154 32.51 -33.76 9.90
CA SER A 154 32.31 -34.19 11.28
C SER A 154 33.01 -35.52 11.58
N GLU A 155 33.00 -36.46 10.63
CA GLU A 155 33.72 -37.72 10.73
C GLU A 155 35.23 -37.52 10.70
N GLY A 156 35.73 -36.63 9.82
CA GLY A 156 37.14 -36.24 9.77
C GLY A 156 37.62 -35.62 11.08
N GLN A 157 36.84 -34.70 11.66
CA GLN A 157 37.12 -34.11 12.97
C GLN A 157 37.09 -35.16 14.09
N ARG A 158 36.12 -36.07 14.08
CA ARG A 158 36.04 -37.18 15.04
C ARG A 158 37.23 -38.12 14.91
N PHE A 159 37.68 -38.39 13.69
CA PHE A 159 38.84 -39.25 13.42
C PHE A 159 40.14 -38.61 13.91
N VAL A 160 40.37 -37.32 13.60
CA VAL A 160 41.54 -36.56 14.08
C VAL A 160 41.56 -36.51 15.60
N THR A 161 40.42 -36.25 16.24
CA THR A 161 40.33 -36.24 17.71
C THR A 161 40.66 -37.61 18.29
N LYS A 162 40.11 -38.69 17.74
CA LYS A 162 40.44 -40.08 18.14
C LYS A 162 41.92 -40.41 17.94
N LEU A 163 42.54 -39.87 16.90
CA LEU A 163 43.95 -40.09 16.59
C LEU A 163 44.86 -39.33 17.56
N LEU A 164 44.54 -38.06 17.86
CA LEU A 164 45.25 -37.25 18.86
C LEU A 164 45.09 -37.79 20.28
N SER A 165 43.93 -38.39 20.61
CA SER A 165 43.68 -38.99 21.92
C SER A 165 44.24 -40.41 22.07
N ARG A 166 44.73 -41.03 20.98
CA ARG A 166 45.36 -42.35 21.04
C ARG A 166 46.82 -42.15 21.40
N ASP A 167 47.24 -42.77 22.50
CA ASP A 167 48.61 -42.73 23.01
C ASP A 167 49.63 -43.06 21.89
N PRO A 168 50.67 -42.23 21.65
CA PRO A 168 51.72 -42.54 20.66
C PRO A 168 52.43 -43.87 20.95
N ALA A 169 52.33 -44.40 22.17
CA ALA A 169 52.83 -45.72 22.54
C ALA A 169 52.11 -46.90 21.85
N ALA A 170 50.89 -46.71 21.34
CA ALA A 170 50.13 -47.76 20.63
C ALA A 170 50.40 -47.81 19.11
N LEU A 171 51.15 -46.84 18.58
CA LEU A 171 51.56 -46.76 17.17
C LEU A 171 53.09 -46.99 17.05
N GLY A 172 53.54 -48.20 17.37
CA GLY A 172 54.80 -48.74 16.82
C GLY A 172 55.94 -49.00 17.79
N VAL A 173 55.95 -50.19 18.40
CA VAL A 173 57.13 -51.08 18.39
C VAL A 173 56.66 -52.44 17.89
N GLY A 174 56.26 -52.49 16.61
CA GLY A 174 56.01 -53.75 15.91
C GLY A 174 57.33 -54.26 15.37
N ALA A 175 57.87 -55.31 15.99
CA ALA A 175 59.15 -55.93 15.66
C ALA A 175 59.28 -56.22 14.15
N ALA A 176 60.31 -55.65 13.51
CA ALA A 176 60.76 -56.09 12.21
C ALA A 176 61.21 -57.56 12.32
N GLN A 177 60.46 -58.47 11.72
CA GLN A 177 60.89 -59.87 11.62
C GLN A 177 62.08 -59.95 10.66
N PRO A 178 63.23 -60.50 11.07
CA PRO A 178 64.35 -60.68 10.16
C PRO A 178 64.01 -61.78 9.15
N VAL A 179 64.05 -61.42 7.87
CA VAL A 179 63.93 -62.36 6.75
C VAL A 179 65.16 -63.27 6.77
N SER A 180 64.96 -64.55 7.09
CA SER A 180 65.99 -65.58 6.93
C SER A 180 66.09 -66.00 5.46
N VAL A 181 67.15 -65.55 4.80
CA VAL A 181 67.54 -66.04 3.47
C VAL A 181 68.22 -67.40 3.64
N ARG A 182 67.70 -68.43 2.99
CA ARG A 182 68.34 -69.74 2.84
C ARG A 182 68.45 -70.09 1.37
#